data_AF-A0A8H7ERF2-F1
#
_entry.id   AF-A0A8H7ERF2-F1
#
_cell.length_a   1.000
_cell.length_b   1.000
_cell.length_c   1.000
_cell.angle_alpha   90.00
_cell.angle_beta   90.00
_cell.angle_gamma   90.00
#
_symmetry.space_group_name_H-M   'P 1'
#
loop_
_entity.id
_entity.type
_entity.pdbx_description
1 polymer ?
#
loop_
_entity_poly.entity_id
_entity_poly.type
_entity_poly.pdbx_seq_one_letter_code
_entity_poly.pdbx_strand_id
1 'polypeptide(L)'
;METPKRKEVKRNMTLGPQTPIEDWEVERVTVMRDNREYRDRAEYLERKVEEDQAMYEKNTASLLREMKMKETLLEKRLQDVESQLMEEIRELQQQLETEKQEHEDDVRELRSQYEKMMQAEHKKHNQRISSLQERLNSKDAAYEALQKSYLGREEGDTDDLQLAKDELAKERSKHAKERAQWDEERAKHVEAMEALKTTLLATSATDGDEAAPVSDNLLKENQQYQHQLEVIKEQQRKDNAHIAELQIQVEATEKKLRDSEERQKQKIAHLTENFDSEMARLRDLFFNESREMAMHNEAKMQNLQSEHEEILRETKERFETEKAVWQIEHQSIVDKMGREFKKDKEDTVARLEHEWRTKVQDIQASMSQDAMDVQAHWENKLEEIEEARLKELKRLKTELDVVKDRLGKEIDRRHGVQEDMVALEKQLRDEVAELILYKFKATELQKHKQTLENKINEIRLHGHYKLQEDSRYARQLAHNILGILAPEDSRPFPHQTSLADMLHASIRHVTTLYVQRGVLERTVESQYALNSYSYGY
;
A
#
# COMPACT_ATOMS: atom_id res chain seq x y z
N MET A 1 24.37 -31.20 -26.57
CA MET A 1 23.90 -31.52 -27.95
C MET A 1 25.12 -31.53 -28.85
N GLU A 2 25.48 -32.72 -29.34
CA GLU A 2 26.68 -32.97 -30.14
C GLU A 2 26.51 -32.36 -31.55
N THR A 3 27.44 -31.50 -31.94
CA THR A 3 27.52 -30.95 -33.30
C THR A 3 27.94 -32.04 -34.29
N PRO A 4 27.27 -32.22 -35.44
CA PRO A 4 27.63 -33.27 -36.39
C PRO A 4 28.92 -32.90 -37.13
N LYS A 5 29.89 -33.81 -37.09
CA LYS A 5 31.14 -33.75 -37.86
C LYS A 5 30.85 -33.64 -39.36
N ARG A 6 31.30 -32.54 -39.98
CA ARG A 6 31.37 -32.40 -41.45
C ARG A 6 32.24 -33.52 -42.02
N LYS A 7 31.63 -34.44 -42.79
CA LYS A 7 32.37 -35.41 -43.60
C LYS A 7 33.08 -34.68 -44.73
N GLU A 8 34.39 -34.82 -44.81
CA GLU A 8 35.20 -34.38 -45.94
C GLU A 8 34.77 -35.14 -47.20
N VAL A 9 34.25 -34.41 -48.18
CA VAL A 9 33.93 -34.94 -49.50
C VAL A 9 35.24 -35.08 -50.27
N LYS A 10 35.73 -36.32 -50.38
CA LYS A 10 36.77 -36.68 -51.36
C LYS A 10 36.24 -36.39 -52.76
N ARG A 11 36.81 -35.38 -53.41
CA ARG A 11 36.59 -35.10 -54.84
C ARG A 11 37.25 -36.21 -55.66
N ASN A 12 36.44 -37.17 -56.10
CA ASN A 12 36.81 -38.05 -57.21
C ASN A 12 36.84 -37.19 -58.48
N MET A 13 38.02 -37.06 -59.08
CA MET A 13 38.19 -36.52 -60.43
C MET A 13 37.67 -37.55 -61.44
N THR A 14 36.37 -37.50 -61.74
CA THR A 14 35.81 -38.15 -62.93
C THR A 14 35.84 -37.15 -64.09
N LEU A 15 36.67 -37.46 -65.08
CA LEU A 15 36.74 -36.84 -66.39
C LEU A 15 35.37 -36.97 -67.09
N GLY A 16 34.59 -35.89 -67.08
CA GLY A 16 33.49 -35.63 -68.01
C GLY A 16 33.92 -34.59 -69.07
N PRO A 17 33.16 -34.40 -70.17
CA PRO A 17 33.60 -33.65 -71.34
C PRO A 17 33.90 -32.19 -70.99
N GLN A 18 35.07 -31.70 -71.41
CA GLN A 18 35.48 -30.30 -71.32
C GLN A 18 34.70 -29.45 -72.33
N THR A 19 33.46 -29.07 -72.02
CA THR A 19 32.92 -27.80 -72.48
C THR A 19 33.24 -26.73 -71.43
N PRO A 20 33.64 -25.51 -71.82
CA PRO A 20 33.79 -24.40 -70.87
C PRO A 20 32.44 -24.22 -70.16
N ILE A 21 32.40 -24.39 -68.85
CA ILE A 21 31.23 -24.01 -68.06
C ILE A 21 31.15 -22.50 -68.22
N GLU A 22 30.18 -22.03 -69.00
CA GLU A 22 29.97 -20.61 -69.26
C GLU A 22 29.62 -19.94 -67.91
N ASP A 23 30.24 -18.79 -67.61
CA ASP A 23 30.20 -18.16 -66.27
C ASP A 23 28.77 -17.93 -65.74
N TRP A 24 27.78 -17.80 -66.64
CA TRP A 24 26.36 -17.68 -66.28
C TRP A 24 25.79 -18.93 -65.61
N GLU A 25 26.33 -20.13 -65.86
CA GLU A 25 25.89 -21.36 -65.20
C GLU A 25 26.35 -21.42 -63.73
N VAL A 26 27.57 -20.94 -63.44
CA VAL A 26 28.11 -20.83 -62.08
C VAL A 26 27.37 -19.75 -61.31
N GLU A 27 27.10 -18.61 -61.94
CA GLU A 27 26.30 -17.52 -61.36
C GLU A 27 24.88 -18.00 -61.07
N ARG A 28 24.23 -18.72 -62.00
CA ARG A 28 22.91 -19.33 -61.79
C ARG A 28 22.90 -20.31 -60.62
N VAL A 29 23.91 -21.18 -60.48
CA VAL A 29 24.01 -22.11 -59.34
C VAL A 29 24.24 -21.38 -58.02
N THR A 30 25.04 -20.32 -58.03
CA THR A 30 25.30 -19.48 -56.84
C THR A 30 24.04 -18.75 -56.41
N VAL A 31 23.33 -18.12 -57.33
CA VAL A 31 22.04 -17.44 -57.07
C VAL A 31 20.99 -18.42 -56.57
N MET A 32 20.90 -19.63 -57.13
CA MET A 32 19.96 -20.66 -56.65
C MET A 32 20.32 -21.15 -55.24
N ARG A 33 21.60 -21.24 -54.91
CA ARG A 33 22.07 -21.56 -53.56
C ARG A 33 21.74 -20.43 -52.59
N ASP A 34 22.04 -19.20 -52.93
CA ASP A 34 21.76 -18.04 -52.09
C ASP A 34 20.25 -17.88 -51.87
N ASN A 35 19.44 -18.04 -52.92
CA ASN A 35 17.97 -18.06 -52.80
C ASN A 35 17.47 -19.16 -51.87
N ARG A 36 18.11 -20.33 -51.88
CA ARG A 36 17.79 -21.41 -50.93
C ARG A 36 18.17 -21.02 -49.50
N GLU A 37 19.37 -20.45 -49.30
CA GLU A 37 19.82 -19.98 -47.98
C GLU A 37 18.92 -18.85 -47.45
N TYR A 38 18.46 -17.94 -48.31
CA TYR A 38 17.49 -16.90 -47.97
C TYR A 38 16.11 -17.47 -47.63
N ARG A 39 15.63 -18.47 -48.38
CA ARG A 39 14.37 -19.18 -48.07
C ARG A 39 14.47 -19.90 -46.73
N ASP A 40 15.54 -20.68 -46.51
CA ASP A 40 15.76 -21.40 -45.26
C ASP A 40 15.85 -20.42 -44.06
N ARG A 41 16.45 -19.24 -44.26
CA ARG A 41 16.50 -18.18 -43.25
C ARG A 41 15.14 -17.53 -43.01
N ALA A 42 14.34 -17.30 -44.05
CA ALA A 42 12.98 -16.78 -43.93
C ALA A 42 12.09 -17.77 -43.16
N GLU A 43 12.12 -19.06 -43.53
CA GLU A 43 11.38 -20.13 -42.84
C GLU A 43 11.81 -20.28 -41.37
N TYR A 44 13.11 -20.10 -41.07
CA TYR A 44 13.59 -20.10 -39.68
C TYR A 44 13.04 -18.90 -38.88
N LEU A 45 13.04 -17.71 -39.48
CA LEU A 45 12.50 -16.51 -38.82
C LEU A 45 10.98 -16.61 -38.62
N GLU A 46 10.25 -17.15 -39.60
CA GLU A 46 8.80 -17.41 -39.47
C GLU A 46 8.53 -18.38 -38.32
N ARG A 47 9.24 -19.50 -38.25
CA ARG A 47 9.12 -20.46 -37.14
C ARG A 47 9.42 -19.81 -35.78
N LYS A 48 10.47 -18.98 -35.71
CA LYS A 48 10.81 -18.27 -34.48
C LYS A 48 9.72 -17.29 -34.05
N VAL A 49 9.12 -16.56 -35.00
CA VAL A 49 8.01 -15.65 -34.72
C VAL A 49 6.78 -16.42 -34.24
N GLU A 50 6.47 -17.58 -34.83
CA GLU A 50 5.38 -18.46 -34.37
C GLU A 50 5.63 -18.98 -32.95
N GLU A 51 6.87 -19.41 -32.64
CA GLU A 51 7.26 -19.84 -31.29
C GLU A 51 7.13 -18.70 -30.26
N ASP A 52 7.61 -17.50 -30.60
CA ASP A 52 7.52 -16.31 -29.74
C ASP A 52 6.05 -15.89 -29.54
N GLN A 53 5.21 -15.96 -30.57
CA GLN A 53 3.76 -15.72 -30.46
C GLN A 53 3.09 -16.76 -29.55
N ALA A 54 3.37 -18.04 -29.73
CA ALA A 54 2.83 -19.10 -28.88
C ALA A 54 3.25 -18.94 -27.41
N MET A 55 4.50 -18.54 -27.16
CA MET A 55 4.97 -18.22 -25.80
C MET A 55 4.27 -17.00 -25.22
N TYR A 56 4.09 -15.94 -26.02
CA TYR A 56 3.36 -14.75 -25.60
C TYR A 56 1.91 -15.06 -25.24
N GLU A 57 1.21 -15.83 -26.07
CA GLU A 57 -0.16 -16.27 -25.80
C GLU A 57 -0.26 -17.13 -24.55
N LYS A 58 0.67 -18.07 -24.36
CA LYS A 58 0.74 -18.91 -23.15
C LYS A 58 0.96 -18.09 -21.89
N ASN A 59 1.87 -17.12 -21.94
CA ASN A 59 2.16 -16.22 -20.81
C ASN A 59 0.96 -15.32 -20.51
N THR A 60 0.32 -14.76 -21.55
CA THR A 60 -0.89 -13.94 -21.41
C THR A 60 -2.04 -14.75 -20.80
N ALA A 61 -2.27 -15.97 -21.27
CA ALA A 61 -3.29 -16.87 -20.71
C ALA A 61 -2.97 -17.32 -19.28
N SER A 62 -1.69 -17.41 -18.89
CA SER A 62 -1.29 -17.68 -17.50
C SER A 62 -1.58 -16.48 -16.60
N LEU A 63 -1.21 -15.28 -17.04
CA LEU A 63 -1.47 -14.03 -16.31
C LEU A 63 -2.97 -13.77 -16.14
N LEU A 64 -3.77 -13.99 -17.18
CA LEU A 64 -5.23 -13.85 -17.11
C LEU A 64 -5.86 -14.85 -16.12
N ARG A 65 -5.34 -16.08 -16.03
CA ARG A 65 -5.78 -17.06 -15.02
C ARG A 65 -5.42 -16.63 -13.60
N GLU A 66 -4.20 -16.12 -13.39
CA GLU A 66 -3.79 -15.58 -12.09
C GLU A 66 -4.63 -14.37 -11.69
N MET A 67 -4.90 -13.45 -12.62
CA MET A 67 -5.76 -12.28 -12.39
C MET A 67 -7.17 -12.71 -12.01
N LYS A 68 -7.77 -13.65 -12.75
CA LYS A 68 -9.09 -14.20 -12.43
C LYS A 68 -9.12 -14.87 -11.04
N MET A 69 -8.07 -15.62 -10.67
CA MET A 69 -7.99 -16.19 -9.32
C MET A 69 -7.92 -15.09 -8.24
N LYS A 70 -7.13 -14.04 -8.46
CA LYS A 70 -7.05 -12.89 -7.54
C LYS A 70 -8.39 -12.16 -7.42
N GLU A 71 -9.10 -11.94 -8.53
CA GLU A 71 -10.45 -11.36 -8.55
C GLU A 71 -11.42 -12.20 -7.73
N THR A 72 -11.47 -13.52 -7.96
CA THR A 72 -12.36 -14.41 -7.19
C THR A 72 -12.02 -14.44 -5.68
N LEU A 73 -10.75 -14.29 -5.32
CA LEU A 73 -10.32 -14.26 -3.93
C LEU A 73 -10.70 -12.93 -3.26
N LEU A 74 -10.60 -11.81 -3.98
CA LEU A 74 -11.05 -10.51 -3.50
C LEU A 74 -12.58 -10.47 -3.35
N GLU A 75 -13.32 -11.04 -4.30
CA GLU A 75 -14.78 -11.13 -4.25
C GLU A 75 -15.23 -11.99 -3.06
N LYS A 76 -14.57 -13.12 -2.79
CA LYS A 76 -14.83 -13.90 -1.58
C LYS A 76 -14.53 -13.12 -0.30
N ARG A 77 -13.42 -12.39 -0.24
CA ARG A 77 -13.09 -11.55 0.93
C ARG A 77 -14.11 -10.45 1.14
N LEU A 78 -14.61 -9.83 0.06
CA LEU A 78 -15.68 -8.85 0.14
C LEU A 78 -16.96 -9.49 0.70
N GLN A 79 -17.37 -10.66 0.20
CA GLN A 79 -18.53 -11.38 0.73
C GLN A 79 -18.37 -11.78 2.20
N ASP A 80 -17.17 -12.20 2.61
CA ASP A 80 -16.89 -12.55 4.01
C ASP A 80 -17.01 -11.31 4.91
N VAL A 81 -16.48 -10.15 4.49
CA VAL A 81 -16.60 -8.88 5.22
C VAL A 81 -18.05 -8.39 5.25
N GLU A 82 -18.78 -8.44 4.14
CA GLU A 82 -20.20 -8.11 4.09
C GLU A 82 -21.02 -9.00 5.03
N SER A 83 -20.70 -10.31 5.08
CA SER A 83 -21.36 -11.26 5.98
C SER A 83 -21.08 -10.95 7.45
N GLN A 84 -19.84 -10.57 7.79
CA GLN A 84 -19.46 -10.15 9.15
C GLN A 84 -20.21 -8.87 9.57
N LEU A 85 -20.21 -7.84 8.72
CA LEU A 85 -20.93 -6.59 9.01
C LEU A 85 -22.44 -6.82 9.15
N MET A 86 -23.02 -7.70 8.34
CA MET A 86 -24.44 -8.06 8.46
C MET A 86 -24.75 -8.78 9.77
N GLU A 87 -23.82 -9.59 10.29
CA GLU A 87 -23.97 -10.25 11.58
C GLU A 87 -23.85 -9.26 12.74
N GLU A 88 -22.86 -8.35 12.70
CA GLU A 88 -22.72 -7.26 13.68
C GLU A 88 -23.97 -6.37 13.73
N ILE A 89 -24.54 -6.05 12.56
CA ILE A 89 -25.80 -5.30 12.48
C ILE A 89 -26.95 -6.07 13.15
N ARG A 90 -27.03 -7.40 12.97
CA ARG A 90 -28.05 -8.22 13.64
C ARG A 90 -27.85 -8.27 15.15
N GLU A 91 -26.61 -8.44 15.61
CA GLU A 91 -26.28 -8.44 17.05
C GLU A 91 -26.64 -7.11 17.70
N LEU A 92 -26.29 -5.98 17.07
CA LEU A 92 -26.65 -4.64 17.55
C LEU A 92 -28.17 -4.41 17.55
N GLN A 93 -28.88 -4.89 16.53
CA GLN A 93 -30.35 -4.84 16.50
C GLN A 93 -30.97 -5.67 17.63
N GLN A 94 -30.41 -6.83 17.93
CA GLN A 94 -30.87 -7.68 19.02
C GLN A 94 -30.60 -7.02 20.39
N GLN A 95 -29.42 -6.44 20.58
CA GLN A 95 -29.07 -5.68 21.80
C GLN A 95 -30.02 -4.50 22.03
N LEU A 96 -30.31 -3.74 20.97
CA LEU A 96 -31.26 -2.63 21.04
C LEU A 96 -32.67 -3.10 21.44
N GLU A 97 -33.11 -4.25 20.92
CA GLU A 97 -34.42 -4.80 21.27
C GLU A 97 -34.46 -5.31 22.71
N THR A 98 -33.37 -5.93 23.20
CA THR A 98 -33.28 -6.33 24.61
C THR A 98 -33.28 -5.13 25.55
N GLU A 99 -32.53 -4.06 25.24
CA GLU A 99 -32.52 -2.83 26.05
C GLU A 99 -33.89 -2.14 26.05
N LYS A 100 -34.59 -2.10 24.91
CA LYS A 100 -35.97 -1.59 24.86
C LYS A 100 -36.90 -2.41 25.73
N GLN A 101 -36.79 -3.74 25.67
CA GLN A 101 -37.62 -4.64 26.47
C GLN A 101 -37.34 -4.45 27.98
N GLU A 102 -36.07 -4.34 28.38
CA GLU A 102 -35.67 -4.06 29.77
C GLU A 102 -36.20 -2.70 30.23
N HIS A 103 -36.06 -1.64 29.42
CA HIS A 103 -36.62 -0.33 29.74
C HIS A 103 -38.15 -0.36 29.84
N GLU A 104 -38.84 -1.12 28.98
CA GLU A 104 -40.29 -1.31 29.09
C GLU A 104 -40.71 -2.08 30.35
N ASP A 105 -39.92 -3.06 30.77
CA ASP A 105 -40.10 -3.81 32.01
C ASP A 105 -39.90 -2.88 33.22
N ASP A 106 -38.86 -2.04 33.23
CA ASP A 106 -38.59 -1.04 34.26
C ASP A 106 -39.72 -0.02 34.39
N VAL A 107 -40.21 0.50 33.26
CA VAL A 107 -41.35 1.43 33.23
C VAL A 107 -42.61 0.73 33.76
N ARG A 108 -42.83 -0.55 33.43
CA ARG A 108 -43.95 -1.34 33.97
C ARG A 108 -43.81 -1.55 35.48
N GLU A 109 -42.60 -1.82 35.97
CA GLU A 109 -42.35 -1.98 37.39
C GLU A 109 -42.59 -0.67 38.15
N LEU A 110 -42.03 0.45 37.69
CA LEU A 110 -42.22 1.77 38.29
C LEU A 110 -43.71 2.16 38.33
N ARG A 111 -44.46 1.92 37.25
CA ARG A 111 -45.92 2.12 37.23
C ARG A 111 -46.63 1.27 38.28
N SER A 112 -46.25 -0.01 38.42
CA SER A 112 -46.80 -0.91 39.44
C SER A 112 -46.48 -0.45 40.86
N GLN A 113 -45.26 0.04 41.10
CA GLN A 113 -44.85 0.59 42.39
C GLN A 113 -45.64 1.86 42.75
N TYR A 114 -45.80 2.78 41.79
CA TYR A 114 -46.59 4.00 41.96
C TYR A 114 -48.07 3.70 42.23
N GLU A 115 -48.66 2.78 41.47
CA GLU A 115 -50.04 2.31 41.67
C GLU A 115 -50.24 1.72 43.08
N LYS A 116 -49.31 0.87 43.55
CA LYS A 116 -49.33 0.34 44.93
C LYS A 116 -49.24 1.44 45.98
N MET A 117 -48.39 2.44 45.77
CA MET A 117 -48.25 3.59 46.66
C MET A 117 -49.55 4.40 46.73
N MET A 118 -50.15 4.70 45.58
CA MET A 118 -51.44 5.40 45.48
C MET A 118 -52.56 4.63 46.16
N GLN A 119 -52.66 3.32 45.96
CA GLN A 119 -53.63 2.48 46.64
C GLN A 119 -53.43 2.46 48.16
N ALA A 120 -52.18 2.48 48.64
CA ALA A 120 -51.87 2.55 50.07
C ALA A 120 -52.27 3.91 50.67
N GLU A 121 -52.00 5.02 49.98
CA GLU A 121 -52.47 6.35 50.38
C GLU A 121 -53.99 6.42 50.40
N HIS A 122 -54.67 5.94 49.35
CA HIS A 122 -56.13 5.90 49.29
C HIS A 122 -56.72 5.07 50.45
N LYS A 123 -56.11 3.93 50.80
CA LYS A 123 -56.51 3.14 51.97
C LYS A 123 -56.34 3.93 53.27
N LYS A 124 -55.22 4.64 53.46
CA LYS A 124 -55.00 5.50 54.64
C LYS A 124 -56.04 6.63 54.71
N HIS A 125 -56.35 7.28 53.59
CA HIS A 125 -57.38 8.31 53.52
C HIS A 125 -58.76 7.75 53.87
N ASN A 126 -59.13 6.60 53.33
CA ASN A 126 -60.40 5.94 53.66
C ASN A 126 -60.48 5.56 55.15
N GLN A 127 -59.39 5.06 55.74
CA GLN A 127 -59.34 4.79 57.18
C GLN A 127 -59.52 6.06 58.02
N ARG A 128 -58.91 7.18 57.62
CA ARG A 128 -59.11 8.48 58.28
C ARG A 128 -60.55 8.98 58.14
N ILE A 129 -61.16 8.85 56.96
CA ILE A 129 -62.57 9.22 56.75
C ILE A 129 -63.48 8.35 57.60
N SER A 130 -63.26 7.03 57.62
CA SER A 130 -64.03 6.10 58.43
C SER A 130 -63.90 6.40 59.92
N SER A 131 -62.70 6.72 60.41
CA SER A 131 -62.51 7.07 61.84
C SER A 131 -63.15 8.42 62.19
N LEU A 132 -63.14 9.40 61.27
CA LEU A 132 -63.86 10.66 61.44
C LEU A 132 -65.38 10.43 61.47
N GLN A 133 -65.91 9.59 60.59
CA GLN A 133 -67.33 9.22 60.58
C GLN A 133 -67.73 8.49 61.87
N GLU A 134 -66.90 7.57 62.37
CA GLU A 134 -67.14 6.89 63.64
C GLU A 134 -67.17 7.88 64.82
N ARG A 135 -66.23 8.84 64.84
CA ARG A 135 -66.23 9.91 65.86
C ARG A 135 -67.45 10.81 65.74
N LEU A 136 -67.87 11.15 64.52
CA LEU A 136 -69.08 11.95 64.27
C LEU A 136 -70.31 11.21 64.79
N ASN A 137 -70.50 9.95 64.40
CA ASN A 137 -71.59 9.11 64.88
C ASN A 137 -71.58 8.97 66.41
N SER A 138 -70.40 8.84 67.04
CA SER A 138 -70.30 8.79 68.51
C SER A 138 -70.74 10.11 69.17
N LYS A 139 -70.45 11.25 68.54
CA LYS A 139 -70.92 12.56 69.01
C LYS A 139 -72.42 12.71 68.80
N ASP A 140 -72.95 12.30 67.67
CA ASP A 140 -74.40 12.33 67.40
C ASP A 140 -75.16 11.47 68.43
N ALA A 141 -74.67 10.27 68.74
CA ALA A 141 -75.23 9.44 69.82
C ALA A 141 -75.16 10.11 71.20
N ALA A 142 -74.05 10.81 71.51
CA ALA A 142 -73.92 11.56 72.74
C ALA A 142 -74.90 12.75 72.79
N TYR A 143 -75.11 13.44 71.67
CA TYR A 143 -76.10 14.51 71.55
C TYR A 143 -77.53 13.98 71.73
N GLU A 144 -77.88 12.85 71.11
CA GLU A 144 -79.18 12.20 71.31
C GLU A 144 -79.40 11.79 72.77
N ALA A 145 -78.37 11.26 73.44
CA ALA A 145 -78.44 10.94 74.86
C ALA A 145 -78.65 12.19 75.73
N LEU A 146 -78.01 13.31 75.38
CA LEU A 146 -78.16 14.59 76.06
C LEU A 146 -79.55 15.20 75.81
N GLN A 147 -80.09 15.06 74.60
CA GLN A 147 -81.44 15.50 74.28
C GLN A 147 -82.50 14.70 75.04
N LYS A 148 -82.31 13.37 75.17
CA LYS A 148 -83.17 12.51 76.00
C LYS A 148 -83.10 12.87 77.48
N SER A 149 -81.94 13.24 78.00
CA SER A 149 -81.81 13.64 79.41
C SER A 149 -82.41 15.02 79.71
N TYR A 150 -82.42 15.92 78.72
CA TYR A 150 -83.14 17.20 78.82
C TYR A 150 -84.67 17.02 78.79
N LEU A 151 -85.18 16.20 77.87
CA LEU A 151 -86.63 15.91 77.79
C LEU A 151 -87.16 15.17 79.03
N GLY A 152 -86.35 14.37 79.71
CA GLY A 152 -86.72 13.72 80.97
C GLY A 152 -86.74 14.65 82.20
N ARG A 153 -86.32 15.91 82.07
CA ARG A 153 -86.27 16.88 83.19
C ARG A 153 -87.39 17.93 83.13
N GLU A 154 -88.03 18.11 81.98
CA GLU A 154 -89.16 19.04 81.82
C GLU A 154 -90.49 18.51 82.38
N GLU A 155 -90.65 17.19 82.58
CA GLU A 155 -91.88 16.61 83.15
C GLU A 155 -92.06 16.88 84.67
N GLY A 156 -90.98 17.25 85.39
CA GLY A 156 -91.04 17.44 86.85
C GLY A 156 -91.57 18.80 87.31
N ASP A 157 -91.28 19.88 86.57
CA ASP A 157 -91.62 21.26 87.01
C ASP A 157 -93.02 21.71 86.54
N THR A 158 -93.68 20.96 85.65
CA THR A 158 -95.05 21.21 85.21
C THR A 158 -96.13 20.64 86.14
N ASP A 159 -95.81 19.60 86.92
CA ASP A 159 -96.77 18.93 87.80
C ASP A 159 -97.09 19.75 89.07
N ASP A 160 -96.10 20.45 89.64
CA ASP A 160 -96.29 21.27 90.85
C ASP A 160 -97.16 22.52 90.59
N LEU A 161 -97.07 23.10 89.39
CA LEU A 161 -97.90 24.26 89.00
C LEU A 161 -99.34 23.85 88.67
N GLN A 162 -99.54 22.63 88.20
CA GLN A 162 -100.86 22.07 87.90
C GLN A 162 -101.60 21.69 89.21
N LEU A 163 -100.88 21.10 90.17
CA LEU A 163 -101.38 20.79 91.52
C LEU A 163 -101.88 22.04 92.26
N ALA A 164 -101.15 23.14 92.21
CA ALA A 164 -101.56 24.40 92.85
C ALA A 164 -102.81 25.04 92.18
N LYS A 165 -102.96 24.90 90.86
CA LYS A 165 -104.16 25.36 90.14
C LYS A 165 -105.38 24.52 90.46
N ASP A 166 -105.22 23.21 90.62
CA ASP A 166 -106.29 22.28 90.98
C ASP A 166 -106.75 22.45 92.43
N GLU A 167 -105.84 22.78 93.36
CA GLU A 167 -106.22 23.13 94.75
C GLU A 167 -107.01 24.44 94.84
N LEU A 168 -106.61 25.47 94.09
CA LEU A 168 -107.34 26.74 94.02
C LEU A 168 -108.75 26.56 93.42
N ALA A 169 -108.89 25.68 92.42
CA ALA A 169 -110.18 25.34 91.83
C ALA A 169 -111.08 24.56 92.80
N LYS A 170 -110.52 23.68 93.62
CA LYS A 170 -111.26 22.95 94.67
C LYS A 170 -111.78 23.89 95.76
N GLU A 171 -110.96 24.82 96.25
CA GLU A 171 -111.39 25.81 97.25
C GLU A 171 -112.49 26.76 96.71
N ARG A 172 -112.38 27.22 95.46
CA ARG A 172 -113.43 28.02 94.81
C ARG A 172 -114.76 27.24 94.68
N SER A 173 -114.69 25.95 94.36
CA SER A 173 -115.89 25.09 94.28
C SER A 173 -116.53 24.86 95.66
N LYS A 174 -115.71 24.73 96.71
CA LYS A 174 -116.18 24.57 98.10
C LYS A 174 -116.90 25.82 98.60
N HIS A 175 -116.30 27.00 98.42
CA HIS A 175 -116.94 28.27 98.77
C HIS A 175 -118.21 28.57 97.96
N ALA A 176 -118.28 28.14 96.70
CA ALA A 176 -119.49 28.27 95.89
C ALA A 176 -120.63 27.37 96.41
N LYS A 177 -120.31 26.15 96.87
CA LYS A 177 -121.29 25.23 97.48
C LYS A 177 -121.77 25.72 98.84
N GLU A 178 -120.87 26.24 99.67
CA GLU A 178 -121.24 26.85 100.95
C GLU A 178 -122.15 28.06 100.73
N ARG A 179 -121.86 28.96 99.79
CA ARG A 179 -122.77 30.06 99.44
C ARG A 179 -124.14 29.58 98.97
N ALA A 180 -124.21 28.55 98.14
CA ALA A 180 -125.48 27.99 97.69
C ALA A 180 -126.31 27.38 98.84
N GLN A 181 -125.66 26.70 99.79
CA GLN A 181 -126.32 26.20 101.00
C GLN A 181 -126.85 27.33 101.88
N TRP A 182 -126.08 28.40 102.05
CA TRP A 182 -126.51 29.59 102.79
C TRP A 182 -127.67 30.31 102.11
N ASP A 183 -127.68 30.42 100.77
CA ASP A 183 -128.79 31.01 100.02
C ASP A 183 -130.06 30.13 100.10
N GLU A 184 -129.93 28.80 100.15
CA GLU A 184 -131.04 27.87 100.37
C GLU A 184 -131.61 27.98 101.80
N GLU A 185 -130.77 28.11 102.82
CA GLU A 185 -131.20 28.38 104.20
C GLU A 185 -131.89 29.74 104.33
N ARG A 186 -131.39 30.75 103.62
CA ARG A 186 -132.02 32.08 103.54
C ARG A 186 -133.39 32.02 102.88
N ALA A 187 -133.54 31.22 101.82
CA ALA A 187 -134.81 30.99 101.15
C ALA A 187 -135.82 30.29 102.08
N LYS A 188 -135.40 29.23 102.80
CA LYS A 188 -136.22 28.54 103.81
C LYS A 188 -136.63 29.49 104.95
N HIS A 189 -135.76 30.40 105.35
CA HIS A 189 -136.05 31.40 106.38
C HIS A 189 -137.05 32.47 105.88
N VAL A 190 -136.97 32.87 104.60
CA VAL A 190 -137.97 33.78 104.00
C VAL A 190 -139.32 33.09 103.88
N GLU A 191 -139.35 31.81 103.47
CA GLU A 191 -140.56 30.98 103.43
C GLU A 191 -141.19 30.80 104.83
N ALA A 192 -140.37 30.59 105.87
CA ALA A 192 -140.83 30.51 107.25
C ALA A 192 -141.39 31.84 107.76
N MET A 193 -140.79 32.98 107.39
CA MET A 193 -141.34 34.31 107.71
C MET A 193 -142.64 34.61 106.97
N GLU A 194 -142.78 34.18 105.71
CA GLU A 194 -144.02 34.32 104.95
C GLU A 194 -145.13 33.39 105.47
N ALA A 195 -144.78 32.20 105.98
CA ALA A 195 -145.69 31.28 106.68
C ALA A 195 -146.17 31.86 108.03
N LEU A 196 -145.31 32.56 108.76
CA LEU A 196 -145.65 33.29 109.99
C LEU A 196 -146.53 34.51 109.70
N LYS A 197 -146.31 35.19 108.57
CA LYS A 197 -147.13 36.30 108.10
C LYS A 197 -148.52 35.86 107.61
N THR A 198 -148.62 34.68 106.97
CA THR A 198 -149.90 34.10 106.52
C THR A 198 -150.72 33.49 107.67
N THR A 199 -150.07 32.99 108.74
CA THR A 199 -150.78 32.60 109.97
C THR A 199 -151.24 33.82 110.80
N LEU A 200 -150.52 34.94 110.80
CA LEU A 200 -150.93 36.19 111.46
C LEU A 200 -152.08 36.92 110.74
N LEU A 201 -152.24 36.72 109.43
CA LEU A 201 -153.30 37.33 108.61
C LEU A 201 -154.59 36.47 108.55
N ALA A 202 -154.58 35.24 109.06
CA ALA A 202 -155.75 34.36 109.10
C ALA A 202 -156.51 34.35 110.45
N THR A 203 -156.02 35.06 111.48
CA THR A 203 -156.60 35.11 112.83
C THR A 203 -156.91 36.54 113.31
N SER A 204 -157.41 37.41 112.43
CA SER A 204 -157.93 38.73 112.83
C SER A 204 -159.22 39.11 112.10
N ALA A 205 -160.23 38.25 112.19
CA ALA A 205 -161.64 38.65 112.03
C ALA A 205 -162.57 37.66 112.74
N THR A 206 -162.52 37.60 114.07
CA THR A 206 -163.68 37.49 114.99
C THR A 206 -163.20 37.32 116.43
N ASP A 207 -163.56 38.30 117.25
CA ASP A 207 -163.82 38.32 118.69
C ASP A 207 -163.10 37.38 119.66
N GLY A 208 -162.61 37.99 120.75
CA GLY A 208 -162.57 37.34 122.06
C GLY A 208 -161.22 37.43 122.76
N ASP A 209 -161.23 38.16 123.88
CA ASP A 209 -160.35 38.15 125.05
C ASP A 209 -159.20 37.12 125.15
N GLU A 210 -158.13 37.58 125.83
CA GLU A 210 -156.97 36.86 126.36
C GLU A 210 -155.80 36.59 125.39
N ALA A 211 -154.71 37.37 125.50
CA ALA A 211 -153.32 36.87 125.38
C ALA A 211 -152.28 37.99 125.61
N ALA A 212 -152.03 38.33 126.88
CA ALA A 212 -150.95 39.24 127.29
C ALA A 212 -149.56 38.59 127.59
N PRO A 213 -149.12 37.46 126.98
CA PRO A 213 -147.70 37.09 127.10
C PRO A 213 -146.99 36.67 125.79
N VAL A 214 -147.32 37.27 124.63
CA VAL A 214 -146.67 36.91 123.33
C VAL A 214 -145.69 37.99 122.83
N SER A 215 -145.69 39.21 123.40
CA SER A 215 -144.82 40.32 122.96
C SER A 215 -143.36 40.19 123.39
N ASP A 216 -143.04 39.47 124.47
CA ASP A 216 -141.67 39.37 125.00
C ASP A 216 -140.82 38.28 124.32
N ASN A 217 -141.43 37.27 123.69
CA ASN A 217 -140.69 36.25 122.94
C ASN A 217 -140.25 36.73 121.55
N LEU A 218 -141.09 37.49 120.85
CA LEU A 218 -140.75 38.07 119.54
C LEU A 218 -139.65 39.15 119.63
N LEU A 219 -139.55 39.87 120.75
CA LEU A 219 -138.50 40.87 120.96
C LEU A 219 -137.13 40.22 121.21
N LYS A 220 -137.09 39.08 121.91
CA LYS A 220 -135.86 38.31 122.15
C LYS A 220 -135.35 37.62 120.88
N GLU A 221 -136.25 37.10 120.05
CA GLU A 221 -135.88 36.52 118.76
C GLU A 221 -135.27 37.58 117.82
N ASN A 222 -135.87 38.78 117.75
CA ASN A 222 -135.36 39.86 116.89
C ASN A 222 -133.98 40.38 117.33
N GLN A 223 -133.72 40.43 118.64
CA GLN A 223 -132.38 40.76 119.17
C GLN A 223 -131.35 39.66 118.87
N GLN A 224 -131.73 38.39 118.89
CA GLN A 224 -130.84 37.29 118.47
C GLN A 224 -130.52 37.34 116.97
N TYR A 225 -131.49 37.66 116.11
CA TYR A 225 -131.25 37.83 114.67
C TYR A 225 -130.36 39.03 114.35
N GLN A 226 -130.51 40.15 115.07
CA GLN A 226 -129.59 41.28 114.92
C GLN A 226 -128.16 40.92 115.33
N HIS A 227 -127.99 40.15 116.40
CA HIS A 227 -126.67 39.67 116.80
C HIS A 227 -126.04 38.73 115.76
N GLN A 228 -126.82 37.82 115.16
CA GLN A 228 -126.34 36.94 114.09
C GLN A 228 -125.94 37.72 112.83
N LEU A 229 -126.70 38.76 112.46
CA LEU A 229 -126.34 39.64 111.33
C LEU A 229 -125.07 40.44 111.59
N GLU A 230 -124.82 40.88 112.83
CA GLU A 230 -123.57 41.54 113.22
C GLU A 230 -122.38 40.59 113.09
N VAL A 231 -122.52 39.34 113.56
CA VAL A 231 -121.48 38.29 113.43
C VAL A 231 -121.19 37.97 111.96
N ILE A 232 -122.22 37.91 111.11
CA ILE A 232 -122.05 37.69 109.65
C ILE A 232 -121.33 38.87 108.98
N LYS A 233 -121.65 40.11 109.36
CA LYS A 233 -120.96 41.30 108.81
C LYS A 233 -119.51 41.36 109.28
N GLU A 234 -119.23 41.00 110.52
CA GLU A 234 -117.88 40.88 111.08
C GLU A 234 -117.08 39.82 110.32
N GLN A 235 -117.70 38.66 110.03
CA GLN A 235 -117.08 37.58 109.26
C GLN A 235 -116.83 37.99 107.81
N GLN A 236 -117.79 38.64 107.14
CA GLN A 236 -117.59 39.18 105.79
C GLN A 236 -116.47 40.23 105.73
N ARG A 237 -116.30 41.06 106.77
CA ARG A 237 -115.17 41.99 106.85
C ARG A 237 -113.83 41.25 106.96
N LYS A 238 -113.77 40.18 107.75
CA LYS A 238 -112.56 39.34 107.86
C LYS A 238 -112.24 38.62 106.55
N ASP A 239 -113.25 38.05 105.89
CA ASP A 239 -113.07 37.33 104.62
C ASP A 239 -112.65 38.31 103.51
N ASN A 240 -113.23 39.51 103.46
CA ASN A 240 -112.83 40.54 102.50
C ASN A 240 -111.40 41.07 102.77
N ALA A 241 -111.01 41.20 104.04
CA ALA A 241 -109.63 41.55 104.40
C ALA A 241 -108.65 40.45 103.98
N HIS A 242 -109.02 39.18 104.16
CA HIS A 242 -108.22 38.04 103.73
C HIS A 242 -108.09 37.95 102.20
N ILE A 243 -109.17 38.21 101.46
CA ILE A 243 -109.14 38.29 99.99
C ILE A 243 -108.23 39.42 99.51
N ALA A 244 -108.27 40.59 100.15
CA ALA A 244 -107.38 41.71 99.81
C ALA A 244 -105.91 41.38 100.10
N GLU A 245 -105.63 40.67 101.19
CA GLU A 245 -104.28 40.21 101.53
C GLU A 245 -103.77 39.16 100.52
N LEU A 246 -104.61 38.22 100.09
CA LEU A 246 -104.30 37.27 99.03
C LEU A 246 -104.05 37.96 97.69
N GLN A 247 -104.80 39.03 97.35
CA GLN A 247 -104.55 39.82 96.14
C GLN A 247 -103.19 40.51 96.16
N ILE A 248 -102.81 41.12 97.30
CA ILE A 248 -101.48 41.72 97.47
C ILE A 248 -100.38 40.66 97.35
N GLN A 249 -100.59 39.46 97.90
CA GLN A 249 -99.64 38.36 97.75
C GLN A 249 -99.51 37.89 96.31
N VAL A 250 -100.63 37.78 95.56
CA VAL A 250 -100.63 37.43 94.13
C VAL A 250 -99.90 38.49 93.30
N GLU A 251 -100.17 39.77 93.52
CA GLU A 251 -99.45 40.84 92.80
C GLU A 251 -97.94 40.83 93.14
N ALA A 252 -97.58 40.55 94.39
CA ALA A 252 -96.19 40.43 94.80
C ALA A 252 -95.49 39.20 94.19
N THR A 253 -96.18 38.05 94.05
CA THR A 253 -95.62 36.86 93.39
C THR A 253 -95.55 37.04 91.87
N GLU A 254 -96.56 37.65 91.24
CA GLU A 254 -96.52 37.99 89.81
C GLU A 254 -95.39 38.96 89.49
N LYS A 255 -95.14 39.96 90.35
CA LYS A 255 -94.01 40.87 90.18
C LYS A 255 -92.68 40.13 90.29
N LYS A 256 -92.52 39.25 91.28
CA LYS A 256 -91.33 38.40 91.42
C LYS A 256 -91.14 37.48 90.21
N LEU A 257 -92.23 36.95 89.65
CA LEU A 257 -92.20 36.11 88.45
C LEU A 257 -91.71 36.93 87.24
N ARG A 258 -92.27 38.13 87.03
CA ARG A 258 -91.83 39.04 85.95
C ARG A 258 -90.37 39.45 86.09
N ASP A 259 -89.93 39.83 87.29
CA ASP A 259 -88.52 40.18 87.56
C ASP A 259 -87.60 38.96 87.32
N SER A 260 -88.06 37.75 87.64
CA SER A 260 -87.32 36.50 87.37
C SER A 260 -87.26 36.18 85.88
N GLU A 261 -88.38 36.31 85.15
CA GLU A 261 -88.45 36.14 83.70
C GLU A 261 -87.55 37.14 82.97
N GLU A 262 -87.51 38.39 83.41
CA GLU A 262 -86.66 39.42 82.79
C GLU A 262 -85.17 39.15 83.05
N ARG A 263 -84.80 38.71 84.26
CA ARG A 263 -83.45 38.22 84.56
C ARG A 263 -83.09 36.98 83.73
N GLN A 264 -84.01 36.04 83.54
CA GLN A 264 -83.79 34.86 82.71
C GLN A 264 -83.64 35.26 81.24
N LYS A 265 -84.46 36.18 80.71
CA LYS A 265 -84.34 36.72 79.36
C LYS A 265 -82.99 37.40 79.14
N GLN A 266 -82.55 38.24 80.08
CA GLN A 266 -81.22 38.86 80.01
C GLN A 266 -80.09 37.81 80.03
N LYS A 267 -80.22 36.78 80.87
CA LYS A 267 -79.25 35.69 80.93
C LYS A 267 -79.23 34.87 79.63
N ILE A 268 -80.39 34.59 79.04
CA ILE A 268 -80.50 33.92 77.74
C ILE A 268 -79.86 34.78 76.66
N ALA A 269 -80.20 36.07 76.58
CA ALA A 269 -79.62 36.98 75.59
C ALA A 269 -78.09 37.08 75.69
N HIS A 270 -77.55 37.21 76.91
CA HIS A 270 -76.11 37.21 77.14
C HIS A 270 -75.46 35.86 76.79
N LEU A 271 -76.13 34.73 77.06
CA LEU A 271 -75.63 33.41 76.64
C LEU A 271 -75.62 33.29 75.11
N THR A 272 -76.67 33.74 74.42
CA THR A 272 -76.74 33.75 72.96
C THR A 272 -75.66 34.62 72.35
N GLU A 273 -75.44 35.83 72.86
CA GLU A 273 -74.38 36.73 72.39
C GLU A 273 -72.98 36.13 72.62
N ASN A 274 -72.74 35.51 73.78
CA ASN A 274 -71.51 34.79 74.05
C ASN A 274 -71.32 33.62 73.07
N PHE A 275 -72.34 32.79 72.84
CA PHE A 275 -72.27 31.70 71.88
C PHE A 275 -72.00 32.20 70.46
N ASP A 276 -72.65 33.28 70.02
CA ASP A 276 -72.41 33.86 68.70
C ASP A 276 -70.99 34.41 68.56
N SER A 277 -70.46 35.06 69.61
CA SER A 277 -69.08 35.54 69.65
C SER A 277 -68.07 34.40 69.61
N GLU A 278 -68.32 33.30 70.33
CA GLU A 278 -67.45 32.14 70.36
C GLU A 278 -67.50 31.36 69.05
N MET A 279 -68.67 31.25 68.43
CA MET A 279 -68.85 30.70 67.08
C MET A 279 -68.20 31.55 66.00
N ALA A 280 -68.19 32.88 66.12
CA ALA A 280 -67.43 33.76 65.23
C ALA A 280 -65.92 33.53 65.41
N ARG A 281 -65.43 33.50 66.64
CA ARG A 281 -64.02 33.24 66.95
C ARG A 281 -63.55 31.87 66.45
N LEU A 282 -64.37 30.83 66.61
CA LEU A 282 -64.06 29.49 66.10
C LEU A 282 -64.03 29.47 64.58
N ARG A 283 -64.97 30.15 63.91
CA ARG A 283 -64.93 30.30 62.44
C ARG A 283 -63.64 30.98 61.99
N ASP A 284 -63.23 32.08 62.63
CA ASP A 284 -61.99 32.78 62.29
C ASP A 284 -60.75 31.90 62.51
N LEU A 285 -60.72 31.12 63.60
CA LEU A 285 -59.64 30.16 63.86
C LEU A 285 -59.60 29.06 62.77
N PHE A 286 -60.74 28.48 62.41
CA PHE A 286 -60.81 27.47 61.34
C PHE A 286 -60.41 28.05 59.97
N PHE A 287 -60.82 29.29 59.66
CA PHE A 287 -60.42 29.95 58.43
C PHE A 287 -58.92 30.24 58.40
N ASN A 288 -58.34 30.69 59.52
CA ASN A 288 -56.90 30.94 59.62
C ASN A 288 -56.09 29.65 59.53
N GLU A 289 -56.49 28.59 60.24
CA GLU A 289 -55.85 27.27 60.15
C GLU A 289 -55.95 26.69 58.73
N SER A 290 -57.13 26.81 58.09
CA SER A 290 -57.31 26.39 56.70
C SER A 290 -56.42 27.17 55.73
N ARG A 291 -56.26 28.48 55.94
CA ARG A 291 -55.37 29.34 55.15
C ARG A 291 -53.90 28.99 55.37
N GLU A 292 -53.46 28.79 56.61
CA GLU A 292 -52.10 28.38 56.92
C GLU A 292 -51.78 27.01 56.31
N MET A 293 -52.71 26.06 56.39
CA MET A 293 -52.57 24.75 55.77
C MET A 293 -52.51 24.85 54.24
N ALA A 294 -53.31 25.74 53.63
CA ALA A 294 -53.24 26.00 52.19
C ALA A 294 -51.89 26.59 51.78
N MET A 295 -51.37 27.59 52.51
CA MET A 295 -50.05 28.18 52.25
C MET A 295 -48.92 27.15 52.45
N HIS A 296 -49.02 26.30 53.47
CA HIS A 296 -48.04 25.24 53.69
C HIS A 296 -48.04 24.20 52.57
N ASN A 297 -49.23 23.79 52.12
CA ASN A 297 -49.37 22.88 50.99
C ASN A 297 -48.85 23.51 49.69
N GLU A 298 -49.10 24.80 49.45
CA GLU A 298 -48.58 25.53 48.30
C GLU A 298 -47.04 25.61 48.33
N ALA A 299 -46.45 25.98 49.48
CA ALA A 299 -44.99 25.99 49.65
C ALA A 299 -44.37 24.59 49.44
N LYS A 300 -45.03 23.53 49.92
CA LYS A 300 -44.59 22.15 49.68
C LYS A 300 -44.66 21.79 48.20
N MET A 301 -45.71 22.18 47.49
CA MET A 301 -45.84 21.97 46.05
C MET A 301 -44.78 22.73 45.27
N GLN A 302 -44.49 23.98 45.64
CA GLN A 302 -43.42 24.78 45.01
C GLN A 302 -42.04 24.17 45.26
N ASN A 303 -41.76 23.69 46.48
CA ASN A 303 -40.51 22.99 46.76
C ASN A 303 -40.38 21.71 45.91
N LEU A 304 -41.43 20.88 45.87
CA LEU A 304 -41.42 19.68 45.02
C LEU A 304 -41.23 20.01 43.54
N GLN A 305 -41.85 21.09 43.04
CA GLN A 305 -41.64 21.55 41.67
C GLN A 305 -40.17 21.96 41.45
N SER A 306 -39.58 22.73 42.38
CA SER A 306 -38.17 23.13 42.27
C SER A 306 -37.20 21.94 42.32
N GLU A 307 -37.46 20.95 43.18
CA GLU A 307 -36.68 19.72 43.26
C GLU A 307 -36.80 18.91 41.96
N HIS A 308 -38.02 18.79 41.40
CA HIS A 308 -38.22 18.12 40.11
C HIS A 308 -37.50 18.85 38.97
N GLU A 309 -37.54 20.18 38.93
CA GLU A 309 -36.82 20.98 37.93
C GLU A 309 -35.30 20.85 38.06
N GLU A 310 -34.78 20.78 39.29
CA GLU A 310 -33.36 20.54 39.56
C GLU A 310 -32.93 19.14 39.10
N ILE A 311 -33.71 18.10 39.43
CA ILE A 311 -33.45 16.73 38.97
C ILE A 311 -33.47 16.65 37.43
N LEU A 312 -34.43 17.31 36.77
CA LEU A 312 -34.48 17.36 35.30
C LEU A 312 -33.26 18.08 34.71
N ARG A 313 -32.76 19.13 35.37
CA ARG A 313 -31.55 19.83 34.96
C ARG A 313 -30.32 18.94 35.13
N GLU A 314 -30.14 18.31 36.29
CA GLU A 314 -29.03 17.40 36.56
C GLU A 314 -29.00 16.21 35.59
N THR A 315 -30.16 15.59 35.34
CA THR A 315 -30.26 14.46 34.40
C THR A 315 -29.90 14.87 32.98
N LYS A 316 -30.32 16.06 32.55
CA LYS A 316 -29.93 16.63 31.25
C LYS A 316 -28.43 16.92 31.19
N GLU A 317 -27.85 17.52 32.23
CA GLU A 317 -26.41 17.77 32.32
C GLU A 317 -25.61 16.46 32.29
N ARG A 318 -26.04 15.44 33.05
CA ARG A 318 -25.44 14.09 33.02
C ARG A 318 -25.48 13.51 31.61
N PHE A 319 -26.62 13.56 30.95
CA PHE A 319 -26.76 13.09 29.56
C PHE A 319 -25.83 13.85 28.60
N GLU A 320 -25.73 15.18 28.71
CA GLU A 320 -24.83 15.98 27.88
C GLU A 320 -23.35 15.65 28.14
N THR A 321 -22.98 15.42 29.41
CA THR A 321 -21.61 14.98 29.76
C THR A 321 -21.30 13.58 29.24
N GLU A 322 -22.22 12.63 29.38
CA GLU A 322 -22.07 11.27 28.87
C GLU A 322 -21.93 11.30 27.34
N LYS A 323 -22.81 12.03 26.65
CA LYS A 323 -22.70 12.25 25.20
C LYS A 323 -21.33 12.81 24.80
N ALA A 324 -20.79 13.76 25.55
CA ALA A 324 -19.45 14.31 25.28
C ALA A 324 -18.35 13.27 25.51
N VAL A 325 -18.44 12.45 26.56
CA VAL A 325 -17.51 11.34 26.82
C VAL A 325 -17.55 10.33 25.68
N TRP A 326 -18.73 9.89 25.26
CA TRP A 326 -18.91 8.98 24.13
C TRP A 326 -18.33 9.54 22.82
N GLN A 327 -18.50 10.85 22.57
CA GLN A 327 -17.88 11.50 21.41
C GLN A 327 -16.35 11.49 21.49
N ILE A 328 -15.78 11.75 22.66
CA ILE A 328 -14.32 11.70 22.88
C ILE A 328 -13.80 10.27 22.69
N GLU A 329 -14.48 9.26 23.24
CA GLU A 329 -14.09 7.86 23.11
C GLU A 329 -14.17 7.39 21.65
N HIS A 330 -15.27 7.69 20.95
CA HIS A 330 -15.41 7.37 19.55
C HIS A 330 -14.33 8.05 18.70
N GLN A 331 -14.06 9.34 18.94
CA GLN A 331 -12.99 10.05 18.25
C GLN A 331 -11.60 9.44 18.54
N SER A 332 -11.34 9.05 19.79
CA SER A 332 -10.11 8.39 20.20
C SER A 332 -9.92 7.04 19.50
N ILE A 333 -10.99 6.25 19.36
CA ILE A 333 -10.98 4.97 18.62
C ILE A 333 -10.68 5.24 17.14
N VAL A 334 -11.36 6.20 16.51
CA VAL A 334 -11.12 6.58 15.11
C VAL A 334 -9.68 7.05 14.91
N ASP A 335 -9.15 7.89 15.82
CA ASP A 335 -7.77 8.38 15.77
C ASP A 335 -6.75 7.26 15.99
N LYS A 336 -7.07 6.26 16.84
CA LYS A 336 -6.24 5.08 17.04
C LYS A 336 -6.21 4.21 15.79
N MET A 337 -7.37 3.89 15.20
CA MET A 337 -7.45 3.14 13.94
C MET A 337 -6.75 3.88 12.80
N GLY A 338 -6.89 5.21 12.71
CA GLY A 338 -6.19 6.03 11.73
C GLY A 338 -4.67 5.99 11.88
N ARG A 339 -4.17 5.98 13.13
CA ARG A 339 -2.72 5.84 13.41
C ARG A 339 -2.21 4.44 13.07
N GLU A 340 -2.95 3.39 13.41
CA GLU A 340 -2.59 2.01 13.07
C GLU A 340 -2.56 1.81 11.56
N PHE A 341 -3.58 2.27 10.83
CA PHE A 341 -3.63 2.20 9.37
C PHE A 341 -2.49 2.98 8.70
N LYS A 342 -2.16 4.17 9.23
CA LYS A 342 -1.02 4.96 8.73
C LYS A 342 0.31 4.22 8.94
N LYS A 343 0.49 3.63 10.12
CA LYS A 343 1.68 2.83 10.44
C LYS A 343 1.80 1.60 9.53
N ASP A 344 0.72 0.84 9.35
CA ASP A 344 0.70 -0.32 8.44
C ASP A 344 1.03 0.09 7.00
N LYS A 345 0.52 1.24 6.55
CA LYS A 345 0.88 1.81 5.24
C LYS A 345 2.37 2.17 5.17
N GLU A 346 2.92 2.81 6.19
CA GLU A 346 4.35 3.15 6.25
C GLU A 346 5.23 1.89 6.26
N ASP A 347 4.88 0.88 7.05
CA ASP A 347 5.58 -0.40 7.14
C ASP A 347 5.52 -1.18 5.82
N THR A 348 4.37 -1.19 5.15
CA THR A 348 4.22 -1.84 3.84
C THR A 348 5.01 -1.13 2.74
N VAL A 349 5.04 0.20 2.74
CA VAL A 349 5.89 0.99 1.82
C VAL A 349 7.36 0.72 2.09
N ALA A 350 7.80 0.77 3.35
CA ALA A 350 9.19 0.50 3.71
C ALA A 350 9.63 -0.92 3.31
N ARG A 351 8.74 -1.92 3.46
CA ARG A 351 8.99 -3.29 3.00
C ARG A 351 9.15 -3.36 1.47
N LEU A 352 8.25 -2.74 0.72
CA LEU A 352 8.34 -2.71 -0.75
C LEU A 352 9.60 -1.98 -1.25
N GLU A 353 9.98 -0.88 -0.60
CA GLU A 353 11.23 -0.17 -0.90
C GLU A 353 12.46 -1.01 -0.60
N HIS A 354 12.42 -1.82 0.46
CA HIS A 354 13.50 -2.75 0.77
C HIS A 354 13.58 -3.86 -0.27
N GLU A 355 12.47 -4.51 -0.61
CA GLU A 355 12.40 -5.53 -1.66
C GLU A 355 12.87 -5.00 -3.02
N TRP A 356 12.49 -3.77 -3.38
CA TRP A 356 12.93 -3.13 -4.61
C TRP A 356 14.44 -2.85 -4.60
N ARG A 357 14.98 -2.34 -3.49
CA ARG A 357 16.42 -2.15 -3.34
C ARG A 357 17.20 -3.46 -3.48
N THR A 358 16.72 -4.53 -2.85
CA THR A 358 17.35 -5.86 -2.97
C THR A 358 17.30 -6.35 -4.42
N LYS A 359 16.15 -6.27 -5.10
CA LYS A 359 16.05 -6.65 -6.52
C LYS A 359 16.97 -5.85 -7.43
N VAL A 360 17.11 -4.55 -7.20
CA VAL A 360 18.04 -3.70 -7.96
C VAL A 360 19.49 -4.12 -7.71
N GLN A 361 19.85 -4.43 -6.46
CA GLN A 361 21.18 -4.94 -6.12
C GLN A 361 21.45 -6.30 -6.77
N ASP A 362 20.48 -7.21 -6.76
CA ASP A 362 20.59 -8.53 -7.40
C ASP A 362 20.76 -8.40 -8.93
N ILE A 363 19.99 -7.51 -9.57
CA ILE A 363 20.14 -7.21 -11.00
C ILE A 363 21.52 -6.62 -11.28
N GLN A 364 21.98 -5.68 -10.46
CA GLN A 364 23.30 -5.07 -10.62
C GLN A 364 24.42 -6.11 -10.44
N ALA A 365 24.29 -7.03 -9.48
CA ALA A 365 25.22 -8.13 -9.29
C ALA A 365 25.21 -9.10 -10.48
N SER A 366 24.02 -9.47 -10.98
CA SER A 366 23.88 -10.31 -12.17
C SER A 366 24.49 -9.65 -13.41
N MET A 367 24.22 -8.37 -13.65
CA MET A 367 24.81 -7.62 -14.77
C MET A 367 26.33 -7.49 -14.63
N SER A 368 26.84 -7.32 -13.41
CA SER A 368 28.28 -7.31 -13.14
C SER A 368 28.91 -8.68 -13.44
N GLN A 369 28.23 -9.77 -13.09
CA GLN A 369 28.67 -11.13 -13.40
C GLN A 369 28.68 -11.36 -14.92
N ASP A 370 27.60 -11.00 -15.62
CA ASP A 370 27.52 -11.12 -17.08
C ASP A 370 28.62 -10.30 -17.77
N ALA A 371 28.92 -9.10 -17.26
CA ALA A 371 30.01 -8.27 -17.76
C ALA A 371 31.39 -8.93 -17.56
N MET A 372 31.62 -9.54 -16.39
CA MET A 372 32.84 -10.30 -16.11
C MET A 372 32.96 -11.54 -17.01
N ASP A 373 31.87 -12.27 -17.23
CA ASP A 373 31.86 -13.46 -18.08
C ASP A 373 32.12 -13.10 -19.55
N VAL A 374 31.55 -11.99 -20.03
CA VAL A 374 31.82 -11.44 -21.37
C VAL A 374 33.27 -10.99 -21.49
N GLN A 375 33.82 -10.31 -20.47
CA GLN A 375 35.23 -9.93 -20.45
C GLN A 375 36.14 -11.16 -20.52
N ALA A 376 35.89 -12.17 -19.68
CA ALA A 376 36.66 -13.42 -19.66
C ALA A 376 36.57 -14.17 -21.01
N HIS A 377 35.40 -14.18 -21.66
CA HIS A 377 35.25 -14.75 -22.98
C HIS A 377 36.14 -14.04 -24.02
N TRP A 378 36.20 -12.70 -24.01
CA TRP A 378 37.05 -11.95 -24.94
C TRP A 378 38.54 -12.08 -24.63
N GLU A 379 38.93 -12.12 -23.36
CA GLU A 379 40.30 -12.39 -22.93
C GLU A 379 40.76 -13.77 -23.44
N ASN A 380 39.96 -14.82 -23.21
CA ASN A 380 40.23 -16.16 -23.75
C ASN A 380 40.31 -16.16 -25.29
N LYS A 381 39.44 -15.39 -25.97
CA LYS A 381 39.45 -15.31 -27.44
C LYS A 381 40.71 -14.61 -27.95
N LEU A 382 41.18 -13.58 -27.26
CA LEU A 382 42.43 -12.90 -27.57
C LEU A 382 43.62 -13.85 -27.37
N GLU A 383 43.67 -14.59 -26.26
CA GLU A 383 44.69 -15.61 -26.02
C GLU A 383 44.71 -16.68 -27.11
N GLU A 384 43.55 -17.20 -27.52
CA GLU A 384 43.46 -18.17 -28.64
C GLU A 384 44.04 -17.60 -29.95
N ILE A 385 43.74 -16.33 -30.25
CA ILE A 385 44.26 -15.66 -31.45
C ILE A 385 45.77 -15.45 -31.35
N GLU A 386 46.27 -15.05 -30.18
CA GLU A 386 47.70 -14.90 -29.92
C GLU A 386 48.44 -16.23 -30.04
N GLU A 387 47.90 -17.31 -29.47
CA GLU A 387 48.45 -18.65 -29.62
C GLU A 387 48.46 -19.10 -31.09
N ALA A 388 47.38 -18.85 -31.84
CA ALA A 388 47.30 -19.18 -33.26
C ALA A 388 48.36 -18.41 -34.07
N ARG A 389 48.52 -17.10 -33.80
CA ARG A 389 49.58 -16.27 -34.40
C ARG A 389 50.97 -16.75 -34.03
N LEU A 390 51.20 -17.12 -32.77
CA LEU A 390 52.49 -17.69 -32.32
C LEU A 390 52.80 -19.01 -33.02
N LYS A 391 51.81 -19.90 -33.20
CA LYS A 391 51.95 -21.15 -33.96
C LYS A 391 52.28 -20.87 -35.42
N GLU A 392 51.63 -19.89 -36.03
CA GLU A 392 51.91 -19.49 -37.42
C GLU A 392 53.29 -18.85 -37.57
N LEU A 393 53.69 -17.97 -36.66
CA LEU A 393 55.04 -17.40 -36.63
C LEU A 393 56.12 -18.48 -36.47
N LYS A 394 55.89 -19.47 -35.60
CA LYS A 394 56.79 -20.63 -35.46
C LYS A 394 56.88 -21.40 -36.78
N ARG A 395 55.75 -21.67 -37.45
CA ARG A 395 55.74 -22.34 -38.76
C ARG A 395 56.51 -21.54 -39.81
N LEU A 396 56.21 -20.25 -39.96
CA LEU A 396 56.89 -19.38 -40.91
C LEU A 396 58.39 -19.26 -40.62
N LYS A 397 58.79 -19.23 -39.34
CA LYS A 397 60.20 -19.26 -38.95
C LYS A 397 60.86 -20.58 -39.38
N THR A 398 60.22 -21.72 -39.15
CA THR A 398 60.75 -23.01 -39.61
C THR A 398 60.84 -23.10 -41.14
N GLU A 399 59.86 -22.56 -41.86
CA GLU A 399 59.90 -22.47 -43.33
C GLU A 399 61.04 -21.57 -43.80
N LEU A 400 61.25 -20.43 -43.14
CA LEU A 400 62.35 -19.52 -43.40
C LEU A 400 63.71 -20.17 -43.14
N ASP A 401 63.84 -20.94 -42.06
CA ASP A 401 65.08 -21.66 -41.74
C ASP A 401 65.37 -22.73 -42.81
N VAL A 402 64.35 -23.46 -43.29
CA VAL A 402 64.50 -24.39 -44.42
C VAL A 402 64.92 -23.67 -45.70
N VAL A 403 64.35 -22.49 -45.99
CA VAL A 403 64.76 -21.67 -47.14
C VAL A 403 66.20 -21.17 -46.98
N LYS A 404 66.58 -20.71 -45.79
CA LYS A 404 67.97 -20.33 -45.46
C LYS A 404 68.93 -21.49 -45.68
N ASP A 405 68.60 -22.69 -45.21
CA ASP A 405 69.43 -23.88 -45.41
C ASP A 405 69.55 -24.24 -46.89
N ARG A 406 68.46 -24.15 -47.67
CA ARG A 406 68.49 -24.39 -49.12
C ARG A 406 69.35 -23.36 -49.85
N LEU A 407 69.20 -22.09 -49.51
CA LEU A 407 70.01 -21.01 -50.07
C LEU A 407 71.48 -21.14 -49.66
N GLY A 408 71.77 -21.52 -48.42
CA GLY A 408 73.11 -21.81 -47.93
C GLY A 408 73.77 -22.92 -48.75
N LYS A 409 73.08 -24.06 -48.91
CA LYS A 409 73.55 -25.17 -49.77
C LYS A 409 73.74 -24.77 -51.23
N GLU A 410 72.91 -23.88 -51.75
CA GLU A 410 73.04 -23.36 -53.12
C GLU A 410 74.22 -22.39 -53.25
N ILE A 411 74.46 -21.53 -52.25
CA ILE A 411 75.66 -20.69 -52.16
C ILE A 411 76.92 -21.57 -52.10
N ASP A 412 76.93 -22.58 -51.25
CA ASP A 412 78.04 -23.53 -51.14
C ASP A 412 78.28 -24.29 -52.45
N ARG A 413 77.21 -24.71 -53.14
CA ARG A 413 77.31 -25.27 -54.50
C ARG A 413 77.93 -24.30 -55.48
N ARG A 414 77.49 -23.04 -55.49
CA ARG A 414 78.03 -22.01 -56.40
C ARG A 414 79.49 -21.73 -56.11
N HIS A 415 79.88 -21.67 -54.83
CA HIS A 415 81.29 -21.58 -54.46
C HIS A 415 82.08 -22.80 -54.95
N GLY A 416 81.58 -24.03 -54.77
CA GLY A 416 82.21 -25.23 -55.32
C GLY A 416 82.36 -25.18 -56.84
N VAL A 417 81.31 -24.80 -57.57
CA VAL A 417 81.37 -24.61 -59.04
C VAL A 417 82.35 -23.50 -59.42
N GLN A 418 82.44 -22.43 -58.63
CA GLN A 418 83.38 -21.34 -58.87
C GLN A 418 84.83 -21.78 -58.61
N GLU A 419 85.07 -22.57 -57.55
CA GLU A 419 86.37 -23.20 -57.28
C GLU A 419 86.76 -24.15 -58.41
N ASP A 420 85.83 -24.99 -58.88
CA ASP A 420 86.02 -25.87 -60.03
C ASP A 420 86.32 -25.06 -61.31
N MET A 421 85.60 -23.96 -61.54
CA MET A 421 85.86 -23.05 -62.66
C MET A 421 87.25 -22.43 -62.56
N VAL A 422 87.66 -21.96 -61.38
CA VAL A 422 89.00 -21.40 -61.17
C VAL A 422 90.09 -22.47 -61.38
N ALA A 423 89.84 -23.71 -60.95
CA ALA A 423 90.73 -24.84 -61.20
C ALA A 423 90.84 -25.16 -62.70
N LEU A 424 89.72 -25.19 -63.42
CA LEU A 424 89.66 -25.33 -64.88
C LEU A 424 90.36 -24.18 -65.61
N GLU A 425 90.15 -22.94 -65.18
CA GLU A 425 90.85 -21.77 -65.75
C GLU A 425 92.36 -21.85 -65.50
N LYS A 426 92.77 -22.35 -64.34
CA LYS A 426 94.19 -22.57 -64.03
C LYS A 426 94.77 -23.67 -64.92
N GLN A 427 94.07 -24.80 -65.06
CA GLN A 427 94.47 -25.88 -65.95
C GLN A 427 94.56 -25.41 -67.42
N LEU A 428 93.59 -24.61 -67.87
CA LEU A 428 93.61 -24.01 -69.20
C LEU A 428 94.78 -23.02 -69.35
N ARG A 429 95.10 -22.23 -68.32
CA ARG A 429 96.28 -21.36 -68.32
C ARG A 429 97.58 -22.16 -68.40
N ASP A 430 97.67 -23.28 -67.68
CA ASP A 430 98.82 -24.17 -67.70
C ASP A 430 98.98 -24.85 -69.08
N GLU A 431 97.88 -25.32 -69.69
CA GLU A 431 97.86 -25.86 -71.07
C GLU A 431 98.21 -24.80 -72.11
N VAL A 432 97.72 -23.57 -71.97
CA VAL A 432 98.08 -22.44 -72.84
C VAL A 432 99.55 -22.07 -72.67
N ALA A 433 100.09 -22.10 -71.45
CA ALA A 433 101.51 -21.88 -71.19
C ALA A 433 102.37 -22.98 -71.84
N GLU A 434 101.96 -24.25 -71.77
CA GLU A 434 102.59 -25.33 -72.52
C GLU A 434 102.52 -25.11 -74.03
N LEU A 435 101.37 -24.71 -74.57
CA LEU A 435 101.20 -24.39 -76.00
C LEU A 435 102.09 -23.23 -76.44
N ILE A 436 102.28 -22.20 -75.60
CA ILE A 436 103.22 -21.10 -75.86
C ILE A 436 104.65 -21.63 -75.88
N LEU A 437 105.01 -22.53 -74.96
CA LEU A 437 106.32 -23.20 -74.93
C LEU A 437 106.56 -24.06 -76.17
N TYR A 438 105.55 -24.82 -76.61
CA TYR A 438 105.59 -25.60 -77.85
C TYR A 438 105.72 -24.70 -79.09
N LYS A 439 104.99 -23.58 -79.15
CA LYS A 439 105.13 -22.59 -80.23
C LYS A 439 106.52 -21.97 -80.24
N PHE A 440 107.07 -21.60 -79.08
CA PHE A 440 108.42 -21.07 -78.98
C PHE A 440 109.45 -22.09 -79.48
N LYS A 441 109.34 -23.36 -79.06
CA LYS A 441 110.22 -24.44 -79.52
C LYS A 441 110.09 -24.72 -81.02
N ALA A 442 108.88 -24.62 -81.58
CA ALA A 442 108.65 -24.70 -83.01
C ALA A 442 109.32 -23.53 -83.77
N THR A 443 109.29 -22.31 -83.22
CA THR A 443 109.99 -21.16 -83.83
C THR A 443 111.51 -21.26 -83.75
N GLU A 444 112.07 -21.84 -82.69
CA GLU A 444 113.51 -22.13 -82.62
C GLU A 444 113.94 -23.17 -83.65
N LEU A 445 113.16 -24.24 -83.82
CA LEU A 445 113.41 -25.24 -84.86
C LEU A 445 113.33 -24.63 -86.27
N GLN A 446 112.38 -23.73 -86.51
CA GLN A 446 112.26 -22.98 -87.76
C GLN A 446 113.50 -22.12 -88.03
N LYS A 447 114.00 -21.40 -87.01
CA LYS A 447 115.26 -20.63 -87.11
C LYS A 447 116.44 -21.55 -87.41
N HIS A 448 116.53 -22.70 -86.74
CA HIS A 448 117.63 -23.64 -86.95
C HIS A 448 117.67 -24.20 -88.37
N LYS A 449 116.49 -24.51 -88.93
CA LYS A 449 116.33 -24.89 -90.35
C LYS A 449 116.83 -23.80 -91.29
N GLN A 450 116.46 -22.54 -91.03
CA GLN A 450 116.84 -21.39 -91.86
C GLN A 450 118.36 -21.14 -91.84
N THR A 451 119.00 -21.32 -90.67
CA THR A 451 120.47 -21.23 -90.54
C THR A 451 121.19 -22.34 -91.32
N LEU A 452 120.63 -23.55 -91.37
CA LEU A 452 121.18 -24.66 -92.16
C LEU A 452 121.02 -24.42 -93.67
N GLU A 453 119.87 -23.90 -94.11
CA GLU A 453 119.64 -23.52 -95.52
C GLU A 453 120.63 -22.45 -95.98
N ASN A 454 120.93 -21.46 -95.14
CA ASN A 454 121.93 -20.43 -95.45
C ASN A 454 123.34 -21.00 -95.60
N LYS A 455 123.76 -21.94 -94.72
CA LYS A 455 125.06 -22.61 -94.82
C LYS A 455 125.19 -23.47 -96.08
N ILE A 456 124.11 -24.14 -96.50
CA ILE A 456 124.09 -24.92 -97.76
C ILE A 456 124.26 -24.00 -98.97
N ASN A 457 123.66 -22.82 -98.94
CA ASN A 457 123.79 -21.83 -100.02
C ASN A 457 125.20 -21.21 -100.09
N GLU A 458 125.87 -20.98 -98.94
CA GLU A 458 127.27 -20.54 -98.92
C GLU A 458 128.22 -21.56 -99.56
N ILE A 459 128.02 -22.85 -99.29
CA ILE A 459 128.83 -23.93 -99.90
C ILE A 459 128.63 -24.00 -101.42
N ARG A 460 127.38 -23.81 -101.90
CA ARG A 460 127.10 -23.75 -103.34
C ARG A 460 127.75 -22.54 -104.02
N LEU A 461 127.74 -21.38 -103.37
CA LEU A 461 128.38 -20.17 -103.90
C LEU A 461 129.91 -20.32 -103.98
N HIS A 462 130.53 -20.93 -102.97
CA HIS A 462 131.98 -21.11 -102.93
C HIS A 462 132.49 -22.15 -103.95
N GLY A 463 131.69 -23.18 -104.25
CA GLY A 463 132.01 -24.14 -105.33
C GLY A 463 131.95 -23.53 -106.74
N HIS A 464 131.07 -22.56 -106.97
CA HIS A 464 130.88 -21.95 -108.28
C HIS A 464 131.99 -20.93 -108.65
N TYR A 465 132.54 -20.22 -107.67
CA TYR A 465 133.63 -19.26 -107.90
C TYR A 465 134.96 -19.93 -108.27
N LYS A 466 135.26 -21.10 -107.66
CA LYS A 466 136.53 -21.81 -107.88
C LYS A 466 136.64 -22.44 -109.27
N LEU A 467 135.53 -22.96 -109.82
CA LEU A 467 135.48 -23.52 -111.17
C LEU A 467 135.61 -22.46 -112.29
N GLN A 468 135.27 -21.21 -112.00
CA GLN A 468 135.27 -20.13 -112.99
C GLN A 468 136.67 -19.51 -113.19
N GLU A 469 137.51 -19.50 -112.15
CA GLU A 469 138.92 -19.08 -112.24
C GLU A 469 139.76 -20.06 -113.07
N ASP A 470 139.62 -21.36 -112.84
CA ASP A 470 140.37 -22.40 -113.56
C ASP A 470 140.09 -22.40 -115.08
N SER A 471 138.85 -22.07 -115.49
CA SER A 471 138.45 -21.99 -116.91
C SER A 471 139.02 -20.76 -117.64
N ARG A 472 139.34 -19.68 -116.92
CA ARG A 472 139.94 -18.47 -117.51
C ARG A 472 141.44 -18.63 -117.73
N TYR A 473 142.13 -19.23 -116.76
CA TYR A 473 143.57 -19.47 -116.84
C TYR A 473 143.95 -20.38 -118.02
N ALA A 474 143.18 -21.46 -118.24
CA ALA A 474 143.42 -22.39 -119.35
C ALA A 474 143.22 -21.77 -120.75
N ARG A 475 142.26 -20.85 -120.90
CA ARG A 475 142.03 -20.12 -122.18
C ARG A 475 143.16 -19.18 -122.54
N GLN A 476 143.74 -18.50 -121.56
CA GLN A 476 144.83 -17.57 -121.78
C GLN A 476 146.13 -18.29 -122.19
N LEU A 477 146.38 -19.47 -121.60
CA LEU A 477 147.53 -20.30 -121.95
C LEU A 477 147.47 -20.83 -123.39
N ALA A 478 146.30 -21.32 -123.84
CA ALA A 478 146.11 -21.83 -125.20
C ALA A 478 146.27 -20.74 -126.27
N HIS A 479 145.84 -19.51 -125.97
CA HIS A 479 146.00 -18.36 -126.86
C HIS A 479 147.48 -17.97 -127.04
N ASN A 480 148.25 -18.00 -125.95
CA ASN A 480 149.67 -17.67 -125.98
C ASN A 480 150.50 -18.69 -126.77
N ILE A 481 150.14 -19.98 -126.73
CA ILE A 481 150.85 -21.02 -127.49
C ILE A 481 150.62 -20.86 -129.01
N LEU A 482 149.40 -20.50 -129.44
CA LEU A 482 149.11 -20.25 -130.86
C LEU A 482 149.83 -19.01 -131.41
N GLY A 483 150.00 -17.97 -130.60
CA GLY A 483 150.69 -16.74 -131.00
C GLY A 483 152.19 -16.89 -131.21
N ILE A 484 152.83 -17.92 -130.63
CA ILE A 484 154.28 -18.15 -130.75
C ILE A 484 154.62 -19.02 -131.99
N LEU A 485 153.68 -19.82 -132.49
CA LEU A 485 153.96 -20.89 -133.45
C LEU A 485 153.70 -20.55 -134.94
N ALA A 486 153.26 -19.34 -135.28
CA ALA A 486 153.03 -18.93 -136.68
C ALA A 486 153.18 -17.40 -136.87
N PRO A 487 154.33 -16.89 -137.35
CA PRO A 487 154.51 -15.44 -137.53
C PRO A 487 154.04 -14.89 -138.88
N GLU A 488 153.89 -15.69 -139.95
CA GLU A 488 153.54 -15.16 -141.27
C GLU A 488 152.55 -16.05 -142.02
N ASP A 489 151.27 -15.91 -141.70
CA ASP A 489 150.20 -15.69 -142.69
C ASP A 489 148.91 -15.33 -141.95
N SER A 490 148.48 -14.09 -142.15
CA SER A 490 147.45 -13.41 -141.36
C SER A 490 146.02 -13.92 -141.59
N ARG A 491 145.34 -14.33 -140.51
CA ARG A 491 143.90 -14.05 -140.23
C ARG A 491 143.53 -14.32 -138.75
N PRO A 492 142.82 -13.40 -138.06
CA PRO A 492 142.47 -13.52 -136.64
C PRO A 492 141.43 -14.61 -136.35
N PHE A 493 141.64 -15.40 -135.28
CA PHE A 493 140.69 -16.43 -134.81
C PHE A 493 139.43 -15.78 -134.17
N PRO A 494 138.21 -16.18 -134.56
CA PRO A 494 136.97 -15.63 -134.00
C PRO A 494 136.74 -16.05 -132.54
N HIS A 495 136.22 -15.12 -131.73
CA HIS A 495 136.02 -15.19 -130.25
C HIS A 495 135.09 -16.29 -129.70
N GLN A 496 134.74 -17.30 -130.49
CA GLN A 496 133.92 -18.44 -130.08
C GLN A 496 134.56 -19.80 -130.41
N THR A 497 135.88 -19.83 -130.64
CA THR A 497 136.58 -21.10 -130.73
C THR A 497 136.68 -21.73 -129.35
N SER A 498 136.18 -22.96 -129.23
CA SER A 498 136.25 -23.74 -128.00
C SER A 498 137.71 -23.87 -127.56
N LEU A 499 137.96 -23.89 -126.25
CA LEU A 499 139.30 -24.16 -125.71
C LEU A 499 139.89 -25.47 -126.28
N ALA A 500 139.02 -26.46 -126.52
CA ALA A 500 139.39 -27.71 -127.16
C ALA A 500 139.92 -27.51 -128.59
N ASP A 501 139.32 -26.60 -129.36
CA ASP A 501 139.71 -26.32 -130.74
C ASP A 501 141.01 -25.52 -130.82
N MET A 502 141.21 -24.57 -129.88
CA MET A 502 142.47 -23.83 -129.77
C MET A 502 143.64 -24.75 -129.42
N LEU A 503 143.46 -25.68 -128.47
CA LEU A 503 144.49 -26.66 -128.12
C LEU A 503 144.79 -27.63 -129.27
N HIS A 504 143.78 -28.04 -130.06
CA HIS A 504 143.99 -28.87 -131.24
C HIS A 504 144.76 -28.16 -132.37
N ALA A 505 144.52 -26.87 -132.57
CA ALA A 505 145.27 -26.06 -133.53
C ALA A 505 146.75 -25.87 -133.12
N SER A 506 147.02 -25.64 -131.83
CA SER A 506 148.39 -25.57 -131.28
C SER A 506 149.17 -26.85 -131.55
N ILE A 507 148.55 -28.01 -131.28
CA ILE A 507 149.18 -29.32 -131.49
C ILE A 507 149.48 -29.55 -132.98
N ARG A 508 148.58 -29.18 -133.90
CA ARG A 508 148.86 -29.30 -135.34
C ARG A 508 150.07 -28.47 -135.79
N HIS A 509 150.20 -27.23 -135.33
CA HIS A 509 151.34 -26.38 -135.70
C HIS A 509 152.67 -26.89 -135.14
N VAL A 510 152.69 -27.36 -133.88
CA VAL A 510 153.89 -27.99 -133.30
C VAL A 510 154.31 -29.22 -134.10
N THR A 511 153.37 -30.09 -134.48
CA THR A 511 153.69 -31.30 -135.26
C THR A 511 154.20 -30.97 -136.66
N THR A 512 153.72 -29.89 -137.28
CA THR A 512 154.18 -29.45 -138.61
C THR A 512 155.60 -28.87 -138.57
N LEU A 513 155.93 -28.10 -137.52
CA LEU A 513 157.28 -27.58 -137.27
C LEU A 513 158.29 -28.70 -136.93
N TYR A 514 157.86 -29.75 -136.22
CA TYR A 514 158.70 -30.90 -135.91
C TYR A 514 159.04 -31.74 -137.16
N VAL A 515 158.12 -31.82 -138.14
CA VAL A 515 158.35 -32.52 -139.42
C VAL A 515 159.22 -31.68 -140.39
N GLN A 516 159.09 -30.35 -140.40
CA GLN A 516 159.97 -29.47 -141.21
C GLN A 516 161.41 -29.39 -140.68
N ARG A 517 161.62 -29.51 -139.36
CA ARG A 517 162.97 -29.60 -138.76
C ARG A 517 163.68 -30.93 -139.08
N GLY A 518 162.94 -32.04 -139.13
CA GLY A 518 163.49 -33.36 -139.49
C GLY A 518 163.89 -33.53 -140.96
N VAL A 519 163.48 -32.62 -141.85
CA VAL A 519 163.84 -32.63 -143.28
C VAL A 519 165.04 -31.73 -143.59
N LEU A 520 165.28 -30.68 -142.79
CA LEU A 520 166.43 -29.77 -142.96
C LEU A 520 167.74 -30.29 -142.31
N GLU A 521 167.67 -31.23 -141.36
CA GLU A 521 168.86 -31.85 -140.74
C GLU A 521 169.43 -33.06 -141.53
N ARG A 522 168.99 -33.30 -142.79
CA ARG A 522 169.51 -34.39 -143.66
C ARG A 522 170.33 -33.94 -144.89
N THR A 523 170.70 -32.66 -145.01
CA THR A 523 171.48 -32.16 -146.17
C THR A 523 172.76 -31.37 -145.85
N VAL A 524 173.10 -31.16 -144.57
CA VAL A 524 174.37 -30.58 -144.10
C VAL A 524 174.55 -31.17 -142.68
N GLU A 525 175.41 -32.14 -142.36
CA GLU A 525 176.86 -32.15 -142.46
C GLU A 525 177.40 -33.59 -142.26
N SER A 526 177.87 -34.17 -143.35
CA SER A 526 179.05 -35.05 -143.35
C SER A 526 180.26 -34.15 -143.59
N GLN A 527 180.67 -33.40 -142.57
CA GLN A 527 182.00 -32.82 -142.36
C GLN A 527 181.99 -32.05 -141.03
N TYR A 528 182.12 -32.76 -139.91
CA TYR A 528 183.24 -32.61 -138.98
C TYR A 528 183.16 -33.75 -137.96
N ALA A 529 184.24 -34.49 -137.92
CA ALA A 529 184.47 -35.58 -136.99
C ALA A 529 184.91 -35.06 -135.62
N LEU A 530 184.85 -35.97 -134.66
CA LEU A 530 185.65 -36.08 -133.44
C LEU A 530 185.21 -35.33 -132.17
N ASN A 531 185.20 -36.14 -131.11
CA ASN A 531 185.27 -35.84 -129.67
C ASN A 531 183.99 -35.31 -129.02
N SER A 532 183.59 -35.74 -127.83
CA SER A 532 183.97 -36.82 -126.91
C SER A 532 183.10 -36.59 -125.68
N TYR A 533 182.59 -37.67 -125.08
CA TYR A 533 182.34 -37.85 -123.64
C TYR A 533 181.88 -36.66 -122.77
N SER A 534 180.82 -36.88 -121.97
CA SER A 534 180.97 -36.93 -120.50
C SER A 534 179.60 -36.97 -119.81
N TYR A 535 179.32 -38.13 -119.20
CA TYR A 535 178.76 -38.36 -117.87
C TYR A 535 177.55 -37.56 -117.33
N GLY A 536 176.58 -38.33 -116.83
CA GLY A 536 176.40 -38.39 -115.38
C GLY A 536 174.98 -38.32 -114.84
N TYR A 537 174.43 -39.51 -114.57
CA TYR A 537 173.35 -39.88 -113.62
C TYR A 537 171.94 -39.31 -113.75
#